data_AF-A0A653THE3-F1
#
_entry.id   AF-A0A653THE3-F1
#
_cell.length_a   1.000
_cell.length_b   1.000
_cell.length_c   1.000
_cell.angle_alpha   90.00
_cell.angle_beta   90.00
_cell.angle_gamma   90.00
#
_symmetry.space_group_name_H-M   'P 1'
#
loop_
_entity.id
_entity.type
_entity.pdbx_description
1 polymer ?
#
loop_
_entity_poly.entity_id
_entity_poly.type
_entity_poly.pdbx_seq_one_letter_code
_entity_poly.pdbx_strand_id
1 'polypeptide(L)' 'MARSDISRSSIEQQLGISQSALSRKLRGLNAFTVDEIFRLADVLGVKASVFFGEEMAA' A
#
# COMPACT_ATOMS: atom_id res chain seq x y z
N MET A 1 -8.60 -10.07 -9.73
CA MET A 1 -9.63 -9.15 -9.19
C MET A 1 -9.06 -8.47 -7.96
N ALA A 2 -9.19 -7.15 -7.84
CA ALA A 2 -8.81 -6.44 -6.61
C ALA A 2 -9.81 -6.82 -5.51
N ARG A 3 -9.31 -7.17 -4.32
CA ARG A 3 -10.13 -7.74 -3.23
C ARG A 3 -11.04 -6.71 -2.53
N SER A 4 -10.78 -5.42 -2.70
CA SER A 4 -11.45 -4.35 -1.94
C SER A 4 -12.23 -3.36 -2.80
N ASP A 5 -12.34 -3.56 -4.12
CA ASP A 5 -12.98 -2.60 -5.06
C ASP A 5 -12.48 -1.15 -4.96
N ILE A 6 -11.29 -0.95 -4.37
CA ILE A 6 -10.69 0.37 -4.22
C ILE A 6 -10.00 0.75 -5.53
N SER A 7 -10.36 1.92 -6.05
CA SER A 7 -9.75 2.46 -7.26
C SER A 7 -8.32 2.94 -6.98
N ARG A 8 -7.44 2.73 -7.96
CA ARG A 8 -6.04 3.18 -7.89
C ARG A 8 -5.92 4.69 -7.66
N SER A 9 -6.78 5.47 -8.30
CA SER A 9 -6.81 6.93 -8.14
C SER A 9 -7.12 7.36 -6.71
N SER A 10 -7.96 6.60 -5.99
CA SER A 10 -8.26 6.90 -4.58
C SER A 10 -7.05 6.65 -3.68
N ILE A 11 -6.29 5.57 -3.95
CA ILE A 11 -5.05 5.25 -3.23
C ILE A 11 -3.97 6.31 -3.49
N GLU A 12 -3.83 6.77 -4.74
CA GLU A 12 -2.89 7.83 -5.13
C GLU A 12 -3.16 9.14 -4.35
N GLN A 13 -4.44 9.53 -4.24
CA GLN A 13 -4.84 10.72 -3.48
C GLN A 13 -4.53 10.59 -1.99
N GLN A 14 -4.81 9.44 -1.38
CA GLN A 14 -4.59 9.26 0.06
C GLN A 14 -3.10 9.15 0.44
N LEU A 15 -2.29 8.58 -0.44
CA LEU A 15 -0.84 8.52 -0.25
C LEU A 15 -0.12 9.82 -0.65
N GLY A 16 -0.76 10.67 -1.46
CA GLY A 16 -0.15 11.89 -1.99
C GLY A 16 0.95 11.60 -3.01
N ILE A 17 0.88 10.48 -3.73
CA ILE A 17 1.87 10.06 -4.72
C ILE A 17 1.25 9.94 -6.12
N SER A 18 2.05 10.17 -7.15
CA SER A 18 1.59 10.02 -8.53
C SER A 18 1.33 8.55 -8.89
N GLN A 19 0.43 8.33 -9.86
CA GLN A 19 0.14 7.00 -10.40
C GLN A 19 1.41 6.23 -10.83
N SER A 20 2.36 6.92 -11.46
CA SER A 20 3.60 6.30 -11.92
C SER A 20 4.49 5.87 -10.73
N ALA A 21 4.50 6.63 -9.64
CA ALA A 21 5.21 6.28 -8.41
C ALA A 21 4.55 5.09 -7.71
N LEU A 22 3.22 5.08 -7.58
CA LEU A 22 2.47 3.97 -7.01
C LEU A 22 2.69 2.68 -7.83
N SER A 23 2.65 2.77 -9.16
CA SER A 23 2.89 1.64 -10.06
C SER A 23 4.30 1.05 -9.90
N ARG A 24 5.34 1.90 -9.78
CA ARG A 24 6.71 1.45 -9.51
C ARG A 24 6.84 0.77 -8.14
N LYS A 25 6.21 1.34 -7.10
CA LYS A 25 6.23 0.75 -5.75
C LYS A 25 5.52 -0.60 -5.69
N LEU A 26 4.33 -0.72 -6.30
CA LEU A 26 3.58 -1.98 -6.38
C LEU A 26 4.32 -3.08 -7.18
N ARG A 27 5.19 -2.70 -8.12
CA ARG A 27 6.05 -3.63 -8.86
C ARG A 27 7.33 -4.00 -8.11
N GLY A 28 7.57 -3.44 -6.93
CA GLY A 28 8.80 -3.64 -6.17
C GLY A 28 10.02 -2.90 -6.72
N LEU A 29 9.83 -1.97 -7.68
CA LEU A 29 10.92 -1.17 -8.23
C LEU A 29 11.39 -0.10 -7.25
N ASN A 30 10.47 0.39 -6.41
CA ASN A 30 10.75 1.33 -5.32
C ASN A 30 10.15 0.79 -4.02
N ALA A 31 10.85 0.95 -2.90
CA ALA A 31 10.31 0.60 -1.59
C ALA A 31 9.18 1.55 -1.17
N PHE A 32 8.23 1.02 -0.39
CA PHE A 32 7.31 1.84 0.40
C PHE A 32 8.03 2.35 1.66
N THR A 33 7.71 3.57 2.10
CA THR A 33 8.09 4.04 3.43
C THR A 33 7.15 3.45 4.47
N VAL A 34 7.57 3.47 5.73
CA VAL A 34 6.73 3.00 6.85
C VAL A 34 5.40 3.76 6.88
N ASP A 35 5.42 5.08 6.76
CA ASP A 35 4.21 5.92 6.74
C ASP A 35 3.27 5.61 5.57
N GLU A 36 3.82 5.25 4.41
CA GLU A 36 3.02 4.86 3.25
C GLU A 36 2.36 3.49 3.49
N ILE A 37 3.05 2.54 4.14
CA ILE A 37 2.46 1.24 4.48
C ILE A 37 1.31 1.40 5.47
N PHE A 38 1.48 2.22 6.51
CA PHE A 38 0.40 2.49 7.48
C PHE A 38 -0.81 3.14 6.81
N ARG A 39 -0.59 4.15 5.97
CA ARG A 39 -1.68 4.76 5.20
C ARG A 39 -2.36 3.78 4.25
N LEU A 40 -1.59 2.92 3.58
CA LEU A 40 -2.14 1.88 2.70
C LEU A 40 -3.00 0.89 3.50
N ALA A 41 -2.57 0.53 4.71
CA ALA A 41 -3.30 -0.35 5.61
C ALA A 41 -4.65 0.26 6.01
N ASP A 42 -4.66 1.54 6.39
CA ASP A 42 -5.88 2.29 6.72
C ASP A 42 -6.85 2.35 5.54
N VAL A 43 -6.34 2.65 4.33
CA VAL A 43 -7.16 2.71 3.10
C VAL A 43 -7.81 1.35 2.82
N LEU A 44 -7.05 0.27 2.98
CA LEU A 44 -7.50 -1.09 2.70
C LEU A 44 -8.32 -1.70 3.83
N GLY A 45 -8.41 -1.03 5.00
CA GLY A 45 -9.11 -1.55 6.18
C GLY A 45 -8.44 -2.79 6.78
N VAL A 46 -7.12 -2.93 6.65
CA VAL A 46 -6.34 -4.07 7.18
C VAL A 46 -5.29 -3.60 8.18
N LYS A 47 -4.76 -4.52 8.98
CA LYS A 47 -3.61 -4.22 9.86
C LYS A 47 -2.33 -4.12 9.01
N ALA A 48 -1.47 -3.14 9.33
CA ALA A 48 -0.19 -2.96 8.65
C ALA A 48 0.70 -4.22 8.70
N SER A 49 0.57 -5.03 9.76
CA SER A 49 1.27 -6.32 9.91
C SER A 49 1.03 -7.30 8.76
N VAL A 50 -0.08 -7.18 8.03
CA VAL A 50 -0.39 -8.03 6.86
C VAL A 50 0.62 -7.84 5.72
N PHE A 51 1.30 -6.69 5.65
CA PHE A 51 2.30 -6.42 4.62
C PHE A 51 3.68 -7.01 4.89
N PHE A 52 3.99 -7.36 6.14
CA PHE A 52 5.34 -7.71 6.57
C PHE A 52 5.63 -9.22 6.59
N GLY A 53 4.66 -10.06 6.20
CA GLY A 53 4.80 -11.52 6.25
C GLY A 53 4.86 -12.07 7.69
N GLU A 54 4.71 -13.39 7.85
CA GLU A 54 4.72 -14.03 9.17
C GLU A 54 6.10 -13.97 9.87
N GLU A 55 7.19 -13.69 9.15
CA GLU A 55 8.53 -13.56 9.73
C GLU A 55 8.67 -12.37 10.71
N MET A 56 7.83 -11.33 10.61
CA MET A 56 7.80 -10.21 11.56
C MET A 56 6.71 -10.33 12.64
N ALA A 57 5.95 -11.42 12.66
CA ALA A 57 4.87 -11.64 13.62
C ALA A 57 5.31 -12.39 14.90
N ALA A 58 6.61 -12.67 15.06
CA ALA A 58 7.21 -13.35 16.20
C ALA A 58 7.88 -12.39 17.19
#